data_AF-A0A2R6EG35-F1
#
_entry.id   AF-A0A2R6EG35-F1
#
_cell.length_a   1.000
_cell.length_b   1.000
_cell.length_c   1.000
_cell.angle_alpha   90.00
_cell.angle_beta   90.00
_cell.angle_gamma   90.00
#
_symmetry.space_group_name_H-M   'P 1'
#
loop_
_entity.id
_entity.type
_entity.pdbx_description
1 polymer ?
#
loop_
_entity_poly.entity_id
_entity_poly.type
_entity_poly.pdbx_seq_one_letter_code
_entity_poly.pdbx_strand_id
1 'polypeptide(L)'
;MSDTSEVRSDRKTKTGPSGEHISEAFALLGNETRLNILLAIWEKQVPLAADNTVPFSRLFERVDCDDRGTFSYHLEQLEGQFITQHTRGNRSERRYA
;
A
#
# COMPACT_ATOMS: atom_id res chain seq x y z
N MET A 1 -33.88 2.19 -45.41
CA MET A 1 -33.15 1.04 -44.85
C MET A 1 -32.19 1.59 -43.82
N SER A 2 -32.40 1.13 -42.59
CA SER A 2 -31.89 1.69 -41.33
C SER A 2 -30.44 1.30 -41.02
N ASP A 3 -29.95 1.98 -39.98
CA ASP A 3 -28.90 1.56 -39.05
C ASP A 3 -27.47 1.51 -39.57
N THR A 4 -26.79 2.66 -39.44
CA THR A 4 -25.37 2.63 -39.07
C THR A 4 -25.28 2.73 -37.57
N SER A 5 -24.87 1.61 -36.97
CA SER A 5 -24.73 1.36 -35.56
C SER A 5 -23.88 2.44 -34.86
N GLU A 6 -24.48 3.10 -33.88
CA GLU A 6 -23.76 3.74 -32.77
C GLU A 6 -22.97 2.66 -32.03
N VAL A 7 -21.71 2.48 -32.43
CA VAL A 7 -20.77 1.65 -31.69
C VAL A 7 -20.47 2.38 -30.38
N ARG A 8 -21.14 1.91 -29.33
CA ARG A 8 -20.85 2.12 -27.92
C ARG A 8 -19.35 2.33 -27.69
N SER A 9 -18.96 3.58 -27.45
CA SER A 9 -17.65 3.89 -26.90
C SER A 9 -17.78 4.16 -25.40
N ASP A 10 -18.34 3.19 -24.66
CA ASP A 10 -18.25 3.11 -23.20
C ASP A 10 -16.84 2.63 -22.76
N ARG A 11 -15.79 3.11 -23.44
CA ARG A 11 -14.44 2.96 -22.91
C ARG A 11 -14.25 4.08 -21.89
N LYS A 12 -14.81 3.86 -20.69
CA LYS A 12 -14.54 4.65 -19.49
C LYS A 12 -13.03 4.80 -19.38
N THR A 13 -12.52 5.94 -19.81
CA THR A 13 -11.11 6.28 -19.68
C THR A 13 -10.82 6.20 -18.19
N LYS A 14 -9.97 5.26 -17.77
CA LYS A 14 -9.31 5.38 -16.48
C LYS A 14 -8.48 6.65 -16.58
N THR A 15 -9.07 7.76 -16.15
CA THR A 15 -8.36 9.02 -15.94
C THR A 15 -7.12 8.67 -15.12
N GLY A 16 -5.94 9.04 -15.62
CA GLY A 16 -4.70 8.88 -14.86
C GLY A 16 -4.84 9.53 -13.49
N PRO A 17 -3.94 9.23 -12.53
CA PRO A 17 -4.01 9.85 -11.22
C PRO A 17 -4.10 11.38 -11.39
N SER A 18 -5.16 11.99 -10.84
CA SER A 18 -5.32 13.44 -10.88
C SER A 18 -4.12 14.09 -10.16
N GLY A 19 -3.78 15.33 -10.51
CA GLY A 19 -2.67 16.04 -9.85
C GLY A 19 -2.84 16.13 -8.32
N GLU A 20 -4.09 16.11 -7.84
CA GLU A 20 -4.45 16.05 -6.43
C GLU A 20 -4.04 14.72 -5.79
N HIS A 21 -4.41 13.58 -6.39
CA HIS A 21 -4.02 12.25 -5.90
C HIS A 21 -2.50 12.04 -5.87
N ILE A 22 -1.77 12.61 -6.84
CA ILE A 22 -0.30 12.57 -6.85
C ILE A 22 0.26 13.38 -5.68
N SER A 23 -0.26 14.57 -5.44
CA SER A 23 0.19 15.45 -4.36
C SER A 23 -0.07 14.82 -2.99
N GLU A 24 -1.23 14.20 -2.79
CA GLU A 24 -1.57 13.43 -1.59
C GLU A 24 -0.59 12.27 -1.35
N ALA A 25 -0.27 11.51 -2.41
CA ALA A 25 0.69 10.41 -2.34
C ALA A 25 2.07 10.88 -1.88
N PHE A 26 2.58 11.97 -2.45
CA PHE A 26 3.88 12.53 -2.06
C PHE A 26 3.85 13.16 -0.65
N ALA A 27 2.73 13.77 -0.25
CA ALA A 27 2.56 14.27 1.11
C ALA A 27 2.61 13.13 2.14
N LEU A 28 2.03 11.97 1.83
CA LEU A 28 2.19 10.76 2.64
C LEU A 28 3.66 10.30 2.64
N LEU A 29 4.32 10.20 1.48
CA LEU A 29 5.72 9.74 1.42
C LEU A 29 6.73 10.71 2.06
N GLY A 30 6.39 11.98 2.28
CA GLY A 30 7.29 12.98 2.85
C GLY A 30 7.69 12.80 4.33
N ASN A 31 7.31 11.69 4.97
CA ASN A 31 7.67 11.38 6.36
C ASN A 31 8.66 10.21 6.41
N GLU A 32 9.74 10.40 7.16
CA GLU A 32 10.84 9.44 7.26
C GLU A 32 10.41 8.08 7.80
N THR A 33 9.60 8.03 8.87
CA THR A 33 9.08 6.78 9.43
C THR A 33 8.29 6.00 8.38
N ARG A 34 7.47 6.67 7.58
CA ARG A 34 6.69 6.03 6.51
C ARG A 34 7.59 5.48 5.40
N LEU A 35 8.64 6.19 5.01
CA LEU A 35 9.62 5.67 4.05
C LEU A 35 10.38 4.47 4.61
N ASN A 36 10.78 4.51 5.87
CA ASN A 36 11.47 3.40 6.54
C ASN A 36 10.58 2.14 6.63
N ILE A 37 9.27 2.31 6.86
CA ILE A 37 8.30 1.21 6.78
C ILE A 37 8.28 0.59 5.39
N LEU A 38 8.14 1.41 4.34
CA LEU A 38 8.10 0.92 2.95
C LEU A 38 9.40 0.22 2.56
N LEU A 39 10.55 0.77 2.95
CA LEU A 39 11.85 0.16 2.73
C LEU A 39 11.95 -1.19 3.45
N ALA A 40 11.52 -1.27 4.71
CA ALA A 40 11.55 -2.51 5.48
C ALA A 40 10.68 -3.62 4.87
N ILE A 41 9.54 -3.27 4.27
CA ILE A 41 8.69 -4.23 3.52
C ILE A 41 9.39 -4.65 2.23
N TRP A 42 9.89 -3.68 1.45
CA TRP A 42 10.57 -3.92 0.18
C TRP A 42 11.79 -4.84 0.34
N GLU A 43 12.60 -4.64 1.38
CA GLU A 43 13.76 -5.48 1.71
C GLU A 43 13.41 -6.95 1.97
N LYS A 44 12.13 -7.26 2.25
CA LYS A 44 11.64 -8.63 2.48
C LYS A 44 10.99 -9.24 1.25
N GLN A 45 10.79 -8.48 0.18
CA GLN A 45 10.23 -9.01 -1.05
C GLN A 45 11.27 -9.89 -1.75
N VAL A 46 11.01 -11.19 -1.75
CA VAL A 46 11.81 -12.18 -2.49
C VAL A 46 11.05 -12.57 -3.76
N PRO A 47 11.67 -12.47 -4.96
CA PRO A 47 11.05 -12.95 -6.19
C PRO A 47 10.66 -14.43 -6.07
N LEU A 48 9.44 -14.77 -6.51
CA LEU A 48 8.87 -16.13 -6.52
C LEU A 48 8.63 -16.76 -5.14
N ALA A 49 8.75 -16.02 -4.04
CA ALA A 49 8.38 -16.54 -2.72
C ALA A 49 6.86 -16.71 -2.59
N ALA A 50 6.45 -17.77 -1.90
CA ALA A 50 5.03 -18.08 -1.66
C ALA A 50 4.36 -17.10 -0.69
N ASP A 51 5.13 -16.42 0.16
CA ASP A 51 4.66 -15.45 1.14
C ASP A 51 5.75 -14.41 1.39
N ASN A 52 5.48 -13.15 1.03
CA ASN A 52 6.35 -12.00 1.28
C ASN A 52 5.80 -11.07 2.37
N THR A 53 4.77 -11.50 3.10
CA THR A 53 4.17 -10.66 4.14
C THR A 53 5.08 -10.55 5.35
N VAL A 54 5.28 -9.33 5.84
CA VAL A 54 6.11 -9.02 7.01
C VAL A 54 5.21 -8.78 8.22
N PRO A 55 5.45 -9.42 9.37
CA PRO A 55 4.64 -9.20 10.57
C PRO A 55 4.88 -7.80 11.15
N PHE A 56 3.85 -7.25 11.79
CA PHE A 56 3.92 -5.96 12.49
C PHE A 56 5.12 -5.87 13.44
N SER A 57 5.35 -6.90 14.25
CA SER A 57 6.46 -6.94 15.22
C SER A 57 7.82 -6.75 14.55
N ARG A 58 8.05 -7.40 13.40
CA ARG A 58 9.29 -7.24 12.64
C ARG A 58 9.46 -5.86 12.02
N LEU A 59 8.38 -5.25 11.55
CA LEU A 59 8.46 -3.89 11.03
C LEU A 59 8.76 -2.90 12.16
N PHE A 60 8.11 -3.05 13.32
CA PHE A 60 8.35 -2.21 14.49
C PHE A 60 9.76 -2.36 15.06
N GLU A 61 10.35 -3.56 15.05
CA GLU A 61 11.75 -3.78 15.44
C GLU A 61 12.76 -3.16 14.46
N ARG A 62 12.39 -3.05 13.17
CA ARG A 62 13.29 -2.61 12.09
C ARG A 62 13.28 -1.09 11.95
N VAL A 63 12.12 -0.49 12.12
CA VAL A 63 11.92 0.96 12.04
C VAL A 63 12.18 1.52 13.43
N ASP A 64 13.20 2.36 13.56
CA ASP A 64 13.61 3.01 14.81
C ASP A 64 12.55 4.04 15.25
N CYS A 65 11.40 3.54 15.72
CA CYS A 65 10.27 4.34 16.16
C CYS A 65 10.05 4.11 17.66
N ASP A 66 10.05 5.20 18.41
CA ASP A 66 10.02 5.18 19.88
C ASP A 66 8.70 4.62 20.45
N ASP A 67 7.59 4.75 19.72
CA ASP A 67 6.26 4.43 20.21
C ASP A 67 5.46 3.56 19.23
N ARG A 68 4.87 2.49 19.78
CA ARG A 68 4.04 1.54 19.03
C ARG A 68 2.76 2.19 18.50
N GLY A 69 2.17 3.14 19.21
CA GLY A 69 0.96 3.85 18.76
C GLY A 69 1.26 4.70 17.53
N THR A 70 2.31 5.49 17.61
CA THR A 70 2.84 6.34 16.53
C THR A 70 3.22 5.50 15.31
N PHE A 71 3.92 4.38 15.52
CA PHE A 71 4.23 3.45 14.44
C PHE A 71 2.97 2.87 13.78
N SER A 72 1.98 2.41 14.56
CA SER A 72 0.73 1.88 14.01
C SER A 72 -0.01 2.93 13.19
N TYR A 73 -0.04 4.18 13.67
CA TYR A 73 -0.60 5.30 12.93
C TYR A 73 0.09 5.47 11.57
N HIS A 74 1.42 5.53 11.53
CA HIS A 74 2.16 5.67 10.27
C HIS A 74 1.89 4.51 9.30
N LEU A 75 1.76 3.29 9.82
CA LEU A 75 1.47 2.10 9.03
C LEU A 75 0.06 2.14 8.43
N GLU A 76 -0.94 2.54 9.22
CA GLU A 76 -2.34 2.70 8.78
C GLU A 76 -2.48 3.79 7.71
N GLN A 77 -1.68 4.87 7.78
CA GLN A 77 -1.67 5.90 6.72
C GLN A 77 -1.14 5.41 5.38
N LEU A 78 -0.38 4.31 5.35
CA LEU A 78 0.16 3.72 4.12
C LEU A 78 -0.77 2.66 3.52
N GLU A 79 -1.69 2.13 4.33
CA GLU A 79 -2.57 1.03 3.94
C GLU A 79 -3.55 1.45 2.84
N GLY A 80 -3.79 0.55 1.89
CA GLY A 80 -4.72 0.75 0.79
C GLY A 80 -4.14 1.53 -0.39
N GLN A 81 -3.08 2.31 -0.18
CA GLN A 81 -2.38 3.01 -1.27
C GLN A 81 -1.00 2.45 -1.58
N PHE A 82 -0.20 2.13 -0.55
CA PHE A 82 1.18 1.66 -0.72
C PHE A 82 1.40 0.25 -0.23
N ILE A 83 0.65 -0.18 0.79
CA ILE A 83 0.77 -1.51 1.41
C ILE A 83 -0.59 -2.15 1.58
N THR A 84 -0.62 -3.46 1.69
CA THR A 84 -1.82 -4.24 1.98
C THR A 84 -1.67 -4.99 3.30
N GLN A 85 -2.65 -4.88 4.19
CA GLN A 85 -2.71 -5.73 5.37
C GLN A 85 -3.27 -7.12 4.99
N HIS A 86 -2.54 -8.16 5.34
CA HIS A 86 -2.91 -9.54 5.15
C HIS A 86 -3.28 -10.18 6.49
N THR A 87 -4.50 -10.72 6.55
CA THR A 87 -4.95 -11.58 7.66
C THR A 87 -4.86 -13.03 7.21
N ARG A 88 -3.84 -13.76 7.66
CA ARG A 88 -3.74 -15.21 7.44
C ARG A 88 -4.45 -15.92 8.60
N GLY A 89 -5.30 -16.90 8.28
CA GLY A 89 -6.22 -17.56 9.20
C GLY A 89 -5.65 -17.86 10.60
N ASN A 90 -6.53 -17.80 11.62
CA ASN A 90 -6.35 -18.01 13.06
C ASN A 90 -5.11 -17.40 13.77
N ARG A 91 -4.23 -16.68 13.07
CA ARG A 91 -3.11 -15.94 13.68
C ARG A 91 -3.51 -14.49 13.91
N SER A 92 -3.44 -14.07 15.16
CA SER A 92 -3.82 -12.73 15.64
C SER A 92 -2.89 -11.60 15.20
N GLU A 93 -1.78 -11.90 14.51
CA GLU A 93 -0.76 -10.92 14.15
C GLU A 93 -0.98 -10.35 12.75
N ARG A 94 -1.08 -9.01 12.66
CA ARG A 94 -1.16 -8.27 11.41
C ARG A 94 0.11 -8.42 10.59
N ARG A 95 -0.03 -8.60 9.27
CA ARG A 95 1.09 -8.75 8.33
C ARG A 95 0.89 -7.84 7.12
N TYR A 96 1.98 -7.39 6.51
CA TYR A 96 1.96 -6.36 5.47
C TYR A 96 2.82 -6.76 4.29
N ALA A 97 2.37 -6.46 3.08
CA ALA A 97 3.14 -6.60 1.84
C ALA A 97 2.91 -5.39 0.93
#